data_AF-A0ABD3ZVY3-F1
#
_entry.id   AF-A0ABD3ZVY3-F1
#
_cell.length_a   1.000
_cell.length_b   1.000
_cell.length_c   1.000
_cell.angle_alpha   90.00
_cell.angle_beta   90.00
_cell.angle_gamma   90.00
#
_symmetry.space_group_name_H-M   'P 1'
#
loop_
_entity.id
_entity.type
_entity.pdbx_description
1 polymer ?
#
loop_
_entity_poly.entity_id
_entity_poly.type
_entity_poly.pdbx_seq_one_letter_code
_entity_poly.pdbx_strand_id
1 'polypeptide(L)'
;MTREKNPLPITFYQKTALELAPSLLGCLLVKETDEGTASGYIVETEAYMGAGDRAAHSFNNRRTKRTEIMFAEAGRVYTYVMHTHTLLNVVAAEEDVPQAVLIRAIEPHEASC
;
A
#
# COMPACT_ATOMS: atom_id res chain seq x y z
N MET A 1 -26.62 8.01 -4.13
CA MET A 1 -25.97 7.97 -5.45
C MET A 1 -24.62 7.30 -5.23
N THR A 2 -24.57 5.97 -5.29
CA THR A 2 -23.34 5.19 -5.10
C THR A 2 -22.42 5.48 -6.28
N ARG A 3 -21.32 6.20 -6.05
CA ARG A 3 -20.27 6.35 -7.07
C ARG A 3 -19.67 4.97 -7.32
N GLU A 4 -19.49 4.58 -8.58
CA GLU A 4 -18.74 3.36 -8.92
C GLU A 4 -17.34 3.42 -8.27
N LYS A 5 -17.03 2.44 -7.42
CA LYS A 5 -15.73 2.31 -6.75
C LYS A 5 -14.80 1.54 -7.67
N ASN A 6 -14.31 2.19 -8.73
CA ASN A 6 -13.39 1.56 -9.67
C ASN A 6 -11.96 1.54 -9.11
N PRO A 7 -11.28 0.37 -9.06
CA PRO A 7 -9.88 0.32 -8.71
C PRO A 7 -9.03 1.19 -9.63
N LEU A 8 -7.97 1.79 -9.07
CA LEU A 8 -7.01 2.55 -9.87
C LEU A 8 -6.31 1.61 -10.88
N PRO A 9 -5.96 2.10 -12.08
CA PRO A 9 -5.28 1.27 -13.07
C PRO A 9 -3.89 0.88 -12.58
N ILE A 10 -3.37 -0.26 -13.04
CA ILE A 10 -2.03 -0.76 -12.65
C ILE A 10 -0.92 0.29 -12.88
N THR A 11 -1.04 1.08 -13.95
CA THR A 11 -0.12 2.15 -14.32
C THR A 11 -0.05 3.28 -13.28
N PHE A 12 -1.06 3.42 -12.41
CA PHE A 12 -1.01 4.36 -11.30
C PHE A 12 0.06 3.98 -10.28
N TYR A 13 0.24 2.68 -10.03
CA TYR A 13 1.15 2.15 -9.01
C TYR A 13 2.59 1.99 -9.52
N GLN A 14 2.79 1.95 -10.84
CA GLN A 14 4.11 1.82 -11.49
C GLN A 14 4.92 3.12 -11.41
N LYS A 15 5.29 3.50 -10.19
CA LYS A 15 6.09 4.68 -9.84
C LYS A 15 7.06 4.32 -8.72
N THR A 16 8.12 5.09 -8.52
CA THR A 16 8.97 4.92 -7.33
C THR A 16 8.14 5.16 -6.05
N ALA A 17 8.55 4.62 -4.91
CA ALA A 17 7.82 4.84 -3.65
C ALA A 17 7.74 6.33 -3.27
N LEU A 18 8.77 7.13 -3.61
CA LEU A 18 8.76 8.59 -3.39
C LEU A 18 7.73 9.33 -4.24
N GLU A 19 7.41 8.83 -5.44
CA GLU A 19 6.38 9.40 -6.31
C GLU A 19 4.99 8.85 -5.98
N LEU A 20 4.91 7.56 -5.63
CA LEU A 20 3.65 6.90 -5.30
C LEU A 20 3.08 7.37 -3.96
N ALA A 21 3.92 7.56 -2.94
CA ALA A 21 3.47 8.00 -1.62
C ALA A 21 2.61 9.27 -1.65
N PRO A 22 3.06 10.41 -2.23
CA PRO A 22 2.21 11.59 -2.36
C PRO A 22 1.05 11.38 -3.34
N SER A 23 1.20 10.53 -4.37
CA SER A 23 0.11 10.23 -5.31
C SER A 23 -1.07 9.52 -4.61
N LEU A 24 -0.79 8.72 -3.58
CA LEU A 24 -1.80 7.98 -2.82
C LEU A 24 -2.61 8.88 -1.88
N LEU A 25 -2.11 10.05 -1.50
CA LEU A 25 -2.85 10.98 -0.64
C LEU A 25 -4.15 11.43 -1.33
N GLY A 26 -5.26 11.37 -0.60
CA GLY A 26 -6.60 11.66 -1.12
C GLY A 26 -7.23 10.53 -1.94
N CYS A 27 -6.52 9.42 -2.19
CA CYS A 27 -7.14 8.22 -2.76
C CYS A 27 -8.06 7.55 -1.74
N LEU A 28 -9.18 7.01 -2.20
CA LEU A 28 -10.13 6.28 -1.34
C LEU A 28 -9.66 4.82 -1.20
N LEU A 29 -9.31 4.41 0.01
CA LEU A 29 -9.11 3.00 0.35
C LEU A 29 -10.46 2.38 0.68
N VAL A 30 -10.80 1.29 -0.01
CA VAL A 30 -12.08 0.60 0.14
C VAL A 30 -11.84 -0.84 0.54
N LYS A 31 -12.55 -1.31 1.57
CA LYS A 31 -12.61 -2.70 1.99
C LYS A 31 -14.06 -3.17 1.99
N GLU A 32 -14.36 -4.08 1.09
CA GLU A 32 -15.63 -4.81 1.07
C GLU A 32 -15.56 -6.00 2.02
N THR A 33 -16.60 -6.15 2.85
CA THR A 33 -16.81 -7.26 3.78
C THR A 33 -18.24 -7.77 3.66
N ASP A 34 -18.53 -8.93 4.25
CA ASP A 34 -19.89 -9.49 4.27
C ASP A 34 -20.88 -8.60 5.07
N GLU A 35 -20.37 -7.76 5.98
CA GLU A 35 -21.15 -6.83 6.81
C GLU A 35 -21.37 -5.47 6.10
N GLY A 36 -20.69 -5.22 4.98
CA GLY A 36 -20.83 -4.01 4.19
C GLY A 36 -19.48 -3.42 3.74
N THR A 37 -19.48 -2.15 3.35
CA THR A 37 -18.27 -1.46 2.89
C THR A 37 -17.71 -0.55 3.98
N ALA A 38 -16.41 -0.72 4.28
CA ALA A 38 -15.61 0.23 5.05
C ALA A 38 -14.68 0.99 4.10
N SER A 39 -14.59 2.31 4.24
CA SER A 39 -13.71 3.12 3.41
C SER A 39 -13.20 4.39 4.10
N GLY A 40 -12.06 4.89 3.63
CA GLY A 40 -11.49 6.16 4.07
C GLY A 40 -10.46 6.70 3.10
N TYR A 41 -10.29 8.02 3.10
CA TYR A 41 -9.29 8.70 2.28
C TYR A 41 -7.92 8.58 2.90
N ILE A 42 -6.90 8.23 2.13
CA ILE A 42 -5.53 8.12 2.61
C ILE A 42 -5.00 9.52 2.92
N VAL A 43 -4.58 9.76 4.18
CA VAL A 43 -4.11 11.08 4.64
C VAL A 43 -2.67 11.08 5.13
N GLU A 44 -2.08 9.90 5.36
CA GLU A 44 -0.68 9.78 5.75
C GLU A 44 -0.06 8.52 5.13
N THR A 45 1.13 8.69 4.53
CA THR A 45 1.89 7.63 3.87
C THR A 45 3.37 7.73 4.21
N GLU A 46 4.09 6.61 4.17
CA GLU A 46 5.55 6.56 4.31
C GLU A 46 6.17 5.71 3.22
N ALA A 47 7.18 6.26 2.54
CA ALA A 47 7.87 5.58 1.43
C ALA A 47 9.09 4.80 1.95
N TYR A 48 9.23 3.55 1.51
CA TYR A 48 10.40 2.71 1.75
C TYR A 48 11.13 2.44 0.44
N MET A 49 12.42 2.80 0.39
CA MET A 49 13.23 2.76 -0.84
C MET A 49 13.92 1.41 -1.10
N GLY A 50 13.46 0.36 -0.43
CA GLY A 50 13.87 -1.00 -0.68
C GLY A 50 15.33 -1.28 -0.32
N ALA A 51 16.11 -1.77 -1.29
CA ALA A 51 17.46 -2.27 -1.07
C ALA A 51 18.42 -1.26 -0.41
N GLY A 52 18.26 0.03 -0.72
CA GLY A 52 19.11 1.11 -0.19
C GLY A 52 18.63 1.70 1.14
N ASP A 53 17.46 1.28 1.63
CA ASP A 53 16.83 1.86 2.81
C ASP A 53 16.99 0.94 4.03
N ARG A 54 17.75 1.39 5.02
CA ARG A 54 18.02 0.63 6.25
C ARG A 54 16.77 0.40 7.11
N ALA A 55 15.71 1.19 6.92
CA ALA A 55 14.43 1.01 7.62
C ALA A 55 13.52 0.00 6.90
N ALA A 56 13.78 -0.30 5.62
CA ALA A 56 12.96 -1.21 4.84
C ALA A 56 13.22 -2.68 5.20
N HIS A 57 12.15 -3.48 5.21
CA HIS A 57 12.27 -4.94 5.38
C HIS A 57 13.09 -5.62 4.26
N SER A 58 13.17 -4.99 3.10
CA SER A 58 13.91 -5.42 1.91
C SER A 58 15.34 -4.84 1.82
N PHE A 59 15.83 -4.17 2.88
CA PHE A 59 17.21 -3.66 2.93
C PHE A 59 18.22 -4.73 2.50
N ASN A 60 19.22 -4.35 1.69
CA ASN A 60 20.18 -5.25 1.05
C ASN A 60 19.53 -6.35 0.17
N ASN A 61 18.42 -6.02 -0.50
CA ASN A 61 17.66 -6.98 -1.33
C ASN A 61 17.26 -8.25 -0.56
N ARG A 62 16.95 -8.11 0.73
CA ARG A 62 16.62 -9.24 1.58
C ARG A 62 15.29 -9.88 1.18
N ARG A 63 15.38 -11.03 0.52
CA ARG A 63 14.24 -11.91 0.21
C ARG A 63 14.00 -12.93 1.31
N THR A 64 12.75 -13.02 1.73
CA THR A 64 12.23 -14.00 2.70
C THR A 64 10.80 -14.32 2.27
N LYS A 65 10.22 -15.41 2.77
CA LYS A 65 8.79 -15.71 2.53
C LYS A 65 7.87 -14.51 2.79
N ARG A 66 8.22 -13.66 3.76
CA ARG A 66 7.47 -12.44 4.11
C ARG A 66 7.69 -11.30 3.13
N THR A 67 8.94 -11.05 2.72
CA THR A 67 9.32 -9.90 1.90
C THR A 67 9.22 -10.16 0.40
N GLU A 68 9.00 -11.41 -0.03
CA GLU A 68 8.95 -11.78 -1.46
C GLU A 68 7.93 -10.96 -2.24
N ILE A 69 6.77 -10.68 -1.64
CA ILE A 69 5.73 -9.88 -2.29
C ILE A 69 6.19 -8.46 -2.64
N MET A 70 7.18 -7.90 -1.92
CA MET A 70 7.73 -6.58 -2.24
C MET A 70 8.49 -6.57 -3.57
N PHE A 71 8.92 -7.74 -4.07
CA PHE A 71 9.61 -7.88 -5.36
C PHE A 71 8.64 -8.19 -6.51
N ALA A 72 7.33 -8.31 -6.23
CA ALA A 72 6.32 -8.54 -7.26
C ALA A 72 5.97 -7.24 -7.99
N GLU A 73 5.08 -7.35 -8.98
CA GLU A 73 4.50 -6.22 -9.71
C GLU A 73 3.93 -5.13 -8.78
N ALA A 74 4.04 -3.86 -9.20
CA ALA A 74 3.44 -2.72 -8.53
C ALA A 74 1.93 -2.90 -8.25
N GLY A 75 1.43 -2.26 -7.20
CA GLY A 75 0.01 -2.32 -6.82
C GLY A 75 -0.37 -3.56 -6.02
N ARG A 76 0.54 -4.53 -5.85
CA ARG A 76 0.37 -5.63 -4.91
C ARG A 76 0.32 -5.12 -3.47
N VAL A 77 -0.38 -5.87 -2.62
CA VAL A 77 -0.51 -5.55 -1.21
C VAL A 77 0.50 -6.37 -0.39
N TYR A 78 1.30 -5.67 0.42
CA TYR A 78 2.16 -6.28 1.42
C TYR A 78 1.67 -5.94 2.82
N THR A 79 1.13 -6.95 3.51
CA THR A 79 0.75 -6.84 4.91
C THR A 79 1.64 -7.66 5.82
N TYR A 80 1.91 -7.13 7.01
CA TYR A 80 2.53 -7.89 8.09
C TYR A 80 1.99 -7.42 9.44
N VAL A 81 2.10 -8.29 10.45
CA VAL A 81 1.71 -7.96 11.82
C VAL A 81 2.92 -7.46 12.59
N MET A 82 2.77 -6.33 13.26
CA MET A 82 3.71 -5.79 14.24
C MET A 82 2.99 -5.62 15.57
N HIS A 83 3.42 -6.39 16.58
CA HIS A 83 2.69 -6.56 17.84
C HIS A 83 1.26 -7.04 17.60
N THR A 84 0.26 -6.17 17.78
CA THR A 84 -1.17 -6.48 17.63
C THR A 84 -1.80 -5.83 16.38
N HIS A 85 -1.02 -5.11 15.58
CA HIS A 85 -1.53 -4.33 14.46
C HIS A 85 -1.05 -4.88 13.12
N THR A 86 -1.95 -4.90 12.14
CA THR A 86 -1.60 -5.20 10.74
C THR A 86 -1.21 -3.91 10.04
N LEU A 87 -0.01 -3.89 9.45
CA LEU A 87 0.49 -2.77 8.67
C LEU A 87 0.26 -3.06 7.18
N LEU A 88 -0.34 -2.10 6.48
CA LEU A 88 -0.71 -2.21 5.07
C LEU A 88 0.26 -1.43 4.19
N ASN A 89 0.91 -2.11 3.25
CA ASN A 89 1.79 -1.47 2.28
C ASN A 89 1.31 -1.75 0.86
N VAL A 90 1.55 -0.81 -0.04
CA VAL A 90 1.36 -0.93 -1.49
C VAL A 90 2.73 -1.06 -2.15
N VAL A 91 2.94 -2.13 -2.92
CA VAL A 91 4.18 -2.35 -3.67
C VAL A 91 4.28 -1.31 -4.78
N ALA A 92 5.48 -0.74 -4.92
CA ALA A 92 5.81 0.31 -5.87
C ALA A 92 6.97 -0.14 -6.77
N ALA A 93 7.32 0.70 -7.75
CA ALA A 93 8.39 0.48 -8.72
C ALA A 93 8.16 -0.75 -9.63
N GLU A 94 9.16 -1.04 -10.46
CA GLU A 94 9.14 -2.21 -11.34
C GLU A 94 9.31 -3.52 -10.55
N GLU A 95 8.97 -4.65 -11.17
CA GLU A 95 9.23 -5.96 -10.60
C GLU A 95 10.71 -6.11 -10.21
N ASP A 96 10.99 -6.86 -9.15
CA ASP A 96 12.29 -7.03 -8.53
C ASP A 96 12.93 -5.77 -7.88
N VAL A 97 12.26 -4.62 -7.91
CA VAL A 97 12.68 -3.40 -7.19
C VAL A 97 11.83 -3.22 -5.93
N PRO A 98 12.31 -3.60 -4.73
CA PRO A 98 11.44 -3.84 -3.58
C PRO A 98 11.07 -2.58 -2.80
N GLN A 99 10.49 -1.61 -3.49
CA GLN A 99 9.97 -0.36 -2.94
C GLN A 99 8.50 -0.54 -2.53
N ALA A 100 8.09 0.14 -1.47
CA ALA A 100 6.70 0.09 -1.03
C ALA A 100 6.30 1.36 -0.30
N VAL A 101 4.99 1.61 -0.23
CA VAL A 101 4.41 2.70 0.54
C VAL A 101 3.55 2.13 1.66
N LEU A 102 3.88 2.45 2.91
CA LEU A 102 3.05 2.16 4.07
C LEU A 102 1.91 3.19 4.15
N ILE A 103 0.68 2.71 4.30
CA ILE A 103 -0.47 3.55 4.66
C ILE A 103 -0.48 3.72 6.17
N ARG A 104 -0.29 4.95 6.65
CA ARG A 104 -0.18 5.25 8.08
C ARG A 104 -1.48 5.73 8.70
N ALA A 105 -2.28 6.46 7.94
CA ALA A 105 -3.58 6.95 8.39
C ALA A 105 -4.57 7.11 7.23
N ILE A 106 -5.84 6.95 7.58
CA ILE A 106 -6.98 7.27 6.71
C ILE A 106 -7.95 8.19 7.45
N GLU A 107 -8.59 9.10 6.72
CA GLU A 107 -9.78 9.82 7.17
C GLU A 107 -11.02 8.97 6.83
N PRO A 108 -11.79 8.49 7.81
CA PRO A 108 -12.97 7.67 7.56
C PRO A 108 -14.00 8.39 6.68
N HIS A 109 -14.55 7.70 5.67
CA HIS A 109 -15.53 8.28 4.74
C HIS A 109 -16.90 7.61 4.82
N GLU A 110 -16.97 6.30 4.59
CA GLU A 110 -18.20 5.51 4.70
C GLU A 110 -17.93 4.24 5.50
N ALA A 111 -18.82 3.94 6.43
CA ALA A 111 -18.98 2.62 7.03
C ALA A 111 -20.49 2.30 6.96
N SER A 112 -20.87 1.48 5.98
CA SER A 112 -22.21 0.90 5.97
C SER A 112 -22.13 -0.40 6.75
N CYS A 113 -22.56 -0.38 8.00
CA CYS A 113 -22.89 -1.58 8.78
C CYS A 113 -24.40 -1.72 8.93
#